data_AF-A0A914YMU3-F1
#
_entry.id   AF-A0A914YMU3-F1
#
_cell.length_a   1.000
_cell.length_b   1.000
_cell.length_c   1.000
_cell.angle_alpha   90.00
_cell.angle_beta   90.00
_cell.angle_gamma   90.00
#
_symmetry.space_group_name_H-M   'P 1'
#
loop_
_entity.id
_entity.type
_entity.pdbx_description
1 polymer ?
#
loop_
_entity_poly.entity_id
_entity_poly.type
_entity_poly.pdbx_seq_one_letter_code
_entity_poly.pdbx_strand_id
1 'polypeptide(L)'
;MHLFLLNFILLGITSNQIKAEKKASFCSTTVACIEKIKRIVPETDRFWFGDQHKLHCESRLSPRLRVNNAINCINPPDLVNYNNFGSRLFRVKTFSSAYLQNLRIFPRILYKPLKGNYRACDHNFEVEPDVEEIDGHPEMEPVDPYFIRNPPDISWPELNNNDSLIVAMIDIGFGTIKFLSIDYPRDTKVIRKYQPVENFRRGMPTPMALLIFRPPPGMTYTAKNFKGHPDEPFDLPKFMMKHGLESGLIGLNWLMVGADAFAIERRRIRGFVDNCHSLIQTKLLKDQRWDFVDAFPLNELDSSVSVSFTQPEVKGEVCCSKIELMEDEIFADPLSDRQISSISTKSIPKLSSLRSIQNTDNYQRSLRHYIVSKEDRFTAVMFDPKRQYLYWLVTDIPSAALAAGDIIHDGLTVAKYMTTIPDKPNECQFVVLMLFRQPRSAAESDISEHYNNDHPLRSLFNIEKFKSFHRLSLSSISWFKVCYDIYEAAQQITHIEASNFTKISGDKEKPHQYARELSRFKEEKRIQMENICALLVRQTNLDCAKLSNASTISFSLFTLIFMYILS
;
A
#
# COMPACT_ATOMS: atom_id res chain seq x y z
N MET A 1 4.82 -56.19 29.90
CA MET A 1 3.97 -55.77 28.76
C MET A 1 3.01 -54.66 29.23
N HIS A 2 3.60 -53.61 29.79
CA HIS A 2 2.98 -52.43 30.38
C HIS A 2 3.96 -51.30 30.08
N LEU A 3 3.73 -50.58 28.98
CA LEU A 3 4.35 -49.30 28.59
C LEU A 3 3.82 -49.10 27.17
N PHE A 4 2.85 -48.21 26.95
CA PHE A 4 2.60 -47.51 25.66
C PHE A 4 1.27 -46.73 25.59
N LEU A 5 0.51 -46.59 26.68
CA LEU A 5 -0.81 -45.93 26.64
C LEU A 5 -0.99 -44.75 27.62
N LEU A 6 0.12 -44.12 28.05
CA LEU A 6 0.08 -43.01 29.02
C LEU A 6 0.95 -41.80 28.63
N ASN A 7 1.02 -41.50 27.33
CA ASN A 7 1.77 -40.34 26.82
C ASN A 7 0.98 -39.41 25.87
N PHE A 8 -0.36 -39.49 25.84
CA PHE A 8 -1.18 -38.65 24.95
C PHE A 8 -2.26 -37.80 25.65
N ILE A 9 -2.26 -37.72 26.98
CA ILE A 9 -3.25 -36.91 27.74
C ILE A 9 -2.58 -35.78 28.57
N LEU A 10 -1.27 -35.54 28.40
CA LEU A 10 -0.54 -34.47 29.11
C LEU A 10 0.05 -33.37 28.18
N LEU A 11 -0.49 -33.22 26.96
CA LEU A 11 -0.11 -32.15 26.02
C LEU A 11 -1.31 -31.27 25.58
N GLY A 12 -2.42 -31.31 26.33
CA GLY A 12 -3.67 -30.64 25.96
C GLY A 12 -4.06 -29.40 26.76
N ILE A 13 -3.28 -28.98 27.77
CA ILE A 13 -3.63 -27.83 28.63
C ILE A 13 -2.38 -27.03 29.06
N THR A 14 -1.63 -26.43 28.12
CA THR A 14 -0.69 -25.34 28.43
C THR A 14 -0.39 -24.43 27.21
N SER A 15 -1.36 -24.15 26.33
CA SER A 15 -1.11 -23.26 25.17
C SER A 15 -1.89 -21.94 25.17
N ASN A 16 -2.70 -21.65 26.21
CA ASN A 16 -3.46 -20.39 26.33
C ASN A 16 -3.16 -19.60 27.62
N GLN A 17 -2.06 -19.88 28.31
CA GLN A 17 -1.61 -19.11 29.49
C GLN A 17 -0.19 -18.53 29.40
N ILE A 18 0.40 -18.49 28.19
CA ILE A 18 1.66 -17.79 27.94
C ILE A 18 1.43 -16.79 26.80
N LYS A 19 0.59 -15.78 27.02
CA LYS A 19 0.50 -14.56 26.20
C LYS A 19 0.04 -13.35 27.02
N ALA A 20 0.44 -13.32 28.28
CA ALA A 20 0.67 -12.08 29.00
C ALA A 20 2.19 -11.99 29.21
N GLU A 21 2.92 -11.72 28.13
CA GLU A 21 4.28 -11.20 28.28
C GLU A 21 4.15 -9.94 29.13
N LYS A 22 4.65 -10.01 30.37
CA LYS A 22 4.92 -8.80 31.15
C LYS A 22 5.72 -7.89 30.23
N LYS A 23 5.11 -6.80 29.73
CA LYS A 23 5.78 -5.70 29.03
C LYS A 23 7.06 -5.42 29.82
N ALA A 24 8.22 -5.76 29.26
CA ALA A 24 9.49 -5.51 29.91
C ALA A 24 9.60 -3.99 30.07
N SER A 25 9.48 -3.48 31.29
CA SER A 25 9.58 -2.05 31.56
C SER A 25 10.99 -1.59 31.15
N PHE A 26 11.09 -0.54 30.31
CA PHE A 26 12.36 0.02 29.84
C PHE A 26 13.41 0.21 30.95
N CYS A 27 12.94 0.55 32.15
CA CYS A 27 13.69 0.77 33.38
C CYS A 27 12.72 0.68 34.59
N SER A 28 13.27 0.48 35.80
CA SER A 28 12.49 0.41 37.06
C SER A 28 12.48 1.71 37.88
N THR A 29 13.48 2.58 37.68
CA THR A 29 13.62 3.86 38.40
C THR A 29 14.07 4.98 37.46
N THR A 30 13.69 6.23 37.76
CA THR A 30 14.05 7.42 36.96
C THR A 30 15.56 7.51 36.70
N VAL A 31 16.38 7.25 37.73
CA VAL A 31 17.85 7.26 37.61
C VAL A 31 18.34 6.21 36.62
N ALA A 32 17.80 4.99 36.68
CA ALA A 32 18.17 3.93 35.74
C ALA A 32 17.76 4.29 34.30
N CYS A 33 16.60 4.92 34.10
CA CYS A 33 16.16 5.39 32.79
C CYS A 33 17.12 6.45 32.22
N ILE A 34 17.52 7.42 33.03
CA ILE A 34 18.42 8.51 32.63
C ILE A 34 19.80 7.97 32.27
N GLU A 35 20.35 7.05 33.05
CA GLU A 35 21.65 6.43 32.75
C GLU A 35 21.60 5.61 31.46
N LYS A 36 20.48 4.91 31.21
CA LYS A 36 20.25 4.21 29.95
C LYS A 36 20.16 5.17 28.76
N ILE A 37 19.45 6.30 28.91
CA ILE A 37 19.42 7.36 27.91
C ILE A 37 20.83 7.88 27.59
N LYS A 38 21.63 8.19 28.62
CA LYS A 38 23.01 8.70 28.42
C LYS A 38 23.91 7.72 27.67
N ARG A 39 23.63 6.42 27.75
CA ARG A 39 24.33 5.37 26.98
C ARG A 39 23.88 5.31 25.53
N ILE A 40 22.58 5.43 25.27
CA ILE A 40 22.01 5.27 23.93
C ILE A 40 22.26 6.50 23.04
N VAL A 41 22.14 7.70 23.59
CA VAL A 41 22.26 8.96 22.84
C VAL A 41 23.56 9.10 22.00
N PRO A 42 24.75 8.66 22.47
CA PRO A 42 25.98 8.70 21.67
C PRO A 42 26.14 7.58 20.62
N GLU A 43 25.30 6.54 20.62
CA GLU A 43 25.41 5.39 19.69
C GLU A 43 25.25 5.83 18.23
N THR A 44 26.21 5.48 17.37
CA THR A 44 26.26 5.87 15.95
C THR A 44 25.68 4.83 15.01
N ASP A 45 25.48 3.60 15.45
CA ASP A 45 24.98 2.48 14.65
C ASP A 45 23.47 2.25 14.80
N ARG A 46 22.86 2.82 15.84
CA ARG A 46 21.44 2.61 16.18
C ARG A 46 20.44 3.34 15.29
N PHE A 47 20.82 4.47 14.72
CA PHE A 47 19.91 5.33 13.98
C PHE A 47 20.25 5.36 12.50
N TRP A 48 19.22 5.45 11.64
CA TRP A 48 19.38 5.38 10.18
C TRP A 48 20.31 6.45 9.61
N PHE A 49 20.52 7.55 10.33
CA PHE A 49 21.36 8.68 9.95
C PHE A 49 22.81 8.60 10.46
N GLY A 50 23.19 7.49 11.08
CA GLY A 50 24.53 7.27 11.62
C GLY A 50 25.45 6.52 10.66
N ASP A 51 26.25 5.61 11.19
CA ASP A 51 27.26 4.87 10.39
C ASP A 51 26.62 4.03 9.29
N GLN A 52 25.41 3.51 9.52
CA GLN A 52 24.63 2.82 8.51
C GLN A 52 24.34 3.72 7.30
N HIS A 53 23.99 5.00 7.52
CA HIS A 53 23.76 5.94 6.41
C HIS A 53 25.01 6.10 5.56
N LYS A 54 26.16 6.33 6.19
CA LYS A 54 27.43 6.53 5.49
C LYS A 54 27.82 5.31 4.67
N LEU A 55 27.67 4.12 5.23
CA LEU A 55 27.96 2.86 4.54
C LEU A 55 27.08 2.68 3.29
N HIS A 56 25.77 2.87 3.43
CA HIS A 56 24.82 2.62 2.34
C HIS A 56 24.79 3.75 1.30
N CYS A 57 24.96 4.99 1.76
CA CYS A 57 24.68 6.19 0.97
C CYS A 57 25.93 7.01 0.64
N GLU A 58 27.07 6.89 1.33
CA GLU A 58 28.27 7.70 1.05
C GLU A 58 29.45 6.91 0.47
N SER A 59 29.41 5.58 0.51
CA SER A 59 30.50 4.74 0.00
C SER A 59 30.76 4.94 -1.51
N ARG A 60 32.05 5.06 -1.88
CA ARG A 60 32.51 5.17 -3.28
C ARG A 60 32.19 3.94 -4.13
N LEU A 61 31.84 2.81 -3.49
CA LEU A 61 31.41 1.56 -4.13
C LEU A 61 29.89 1.54 -4.45
N SER A 62 29.14 2.55 -3.99
CA SER A 62 27.67 2.59 -4.04
C SER A 62 26.98 3.38 -5.18
N PRO A 63 27.58 3.69 -6.36
CA PRO A 63 26.79 4.29 -7.44
C PRO A 63 25.57 3.44 -7.83
N ARG A 64 25.70 2.10 -7.86
CA ARG A 64 24.60 1.18 -8.14
C ARG A 64 23.59 1.06 -6.99
N LEU A 65 24.05 1.11 -5.73
CA LEU A 65 23.17 1.03 -4.55
C LEU A 65 22.38 2.32 -4.32
N ARG A 66 22.94 3.49 -4.64
CA ARG A 66 22.23 4.78 -4.61
C ARG A 66 21.09 4.86 -5.63
N VAL A 67 21.27 4.24 -6.80
CA VAL A 67 20.23 4.20 -7.85
C VAL A 67 19.02 3.38 -7.39
N ASN A 68 19.24 2.32 -6.61
CA ASN A 68 18.17 1.40 -6.20
C ASN A 68 17.46 1.83 -4.89
N ASN A 69 18.06 2.70 -4.06
CA ASN A 69 17.53 3.06 -2.73
C ASN A 69 17.63 4.57 -2.42
N ALA A 70 17.45 5.42 -3.43
CA ALA A 70 17.64 6.88 -3.30
C ALA A 70 16.80 7.50 -2.17
N ILE A 71 15.58 7.02 -1.94
CA ILE A 71 14.67 7.50 -0.88
C ILE A 71 15.27 7.30 0.52
N ASN A 72 15.89 6.13 0.75
CA ASN A 72 16.51 5.83 2.04
C ASN A 72 17.73 6.72 2.31
N CYS A 73 18.38 7.20 1.25
CA CYS A 73 19.54 8.09 1.35
C CYS A 73 19.22 9.56 1.56
N ILE A 74 17.95 9.97 1.46
CA ILE A 74 17.54 11.36 1.73
C ILE A 74 17.98 11.73 3.15
N ASN A 75 18.74 12.80 3.31
CA ASN A 75 19.21 13.30 4.61
C ASN A 75 19.32 14.82 4.50
N PRO A 76 18.76 15.62 5.43
CA PRO A 76 18.83 17.06 5.31
C PRO A 76 20.29 17.54 5.23
N PRO A 77 20.65 18.44 4.29
CA PRO A 77 22.03 18.89 4.12
C PRO A 77 22.65 19.45 5.40
N ASP A 78 21.87 20.18 6.20
CA ASP A 78 22.31 20.79 7.46
C ASP A 78 22.49 19.76 8.59
N LEU A 79 22.08 18.51 8.38
CA LEU A 79 22.12 17.44 9.37
C LEU A 79 23.06 16.29 9.01
N VAL A 80 23.58 16.25 7.78
CA VAL A 80 24.36 15.12 7.24
C VAL A 80 25.62 14.81 8.07
N ASN A 81 26.21 15.82 8.71
CA ASN A 81 27.45 15.69 9.47
C ASN A 81 27.26 15.15 10.90
N TYR A 82 26.02 14.93 11.34
CA TYR A 82 25.69 14.51 12.71
C TYR A 82 25.15 13.08 12.70
N ASN A 83 25.88 12.17 13.35
CA ASN A 83 25.80 10.73 13.12
C ASN A 83 25.19 9.94 14.29
N ASN A 84 24.76 10.61 15.36
CA ASN A 84 24.05 10.00 16.47
C ASN A 84 22.97 10.95 16.99
N PHE A 85 22.12 10.46 17.89
CA PHE A 85 21.01 11.26 18.43
C PHE A 85 21.49 12.56 19.06
N GLY A 86 22.54 12.48 19.90
CA GLY A 86 23.05 13.64 20.65
C GLY A 86 23.65 14.71 19.74
N SER A 87 24.50 14.32 18.79
CA SER A 87 25.10 15.22 17.81
C SER A 87 24.05 15.94 16.95
N ARG A 88 22.98 15.23 16.55
CA ARG A 88 21.87 15.85 15.80
C ARG A 88 21.07 16.82 16.62
N LEU A 89 20.71 16.42 17.83
CA LEU A 89 19.92 17.25 18.72
C LEU A 89 20.69 18.52 19.11
N PHE A 90 21.96 18.37 19.51
CA PHE A 90 22.80 19.47 19.99
C PHE A 90 23.61 20.17 18.89
N ARG A 91 23.50 19.76 17.62
CA ARG A 91 24.27 20.33 16.49
C ARG A 91 25.78 20.40 16.76
N VAL A 92 26.33 19.36 17.39
CA VAL A 92 27.77 19.23 17.70
C VAL A 92 28.37 18.03 17.00
N LYS A 93 29.57 18.16 16.43
CA LYS A 93 30.25 17.06 15.74
C LYS A 93 30.64 15.92 16.69
N THR A 94 31.03 16.28 17.91
CA THR A 94 31.44 15.34 18.96
C THR A 94 30.54 15.52 20.17
N PHE A 95 29.58 14.60 20.35
CA PHE A 95 28.67 14.62 21.48
C PHE A 95 29.30 13.99 22.72
N SER A 96 29.04 14.58 23.89
CA SER A 96 29.43 14.06 25.20
C SER A 96 28.19 13.93 26.08
N SER A 97 28.16 12.90 26.94
CA SER A 97 27.07 12.71 27.91
C SER A 97 26.95 13.85 28.93
N ALA A 98 28.00 14.68 29.08
CA ALA A 98 27.97 15.88 29.90
C ALA A 98 26.89 16.91 29.47
N TYR A 99 26.50 16.94 28.20
CA TYR A 99 25.37 17.77 27.73
C TYR A 99 24.03 17.39 28.39
N LEU A 100 23.94 16.19 28.97
CA LEU A 100 22.76 15.66 29.64
C LEU A 100 22.93 15.62 31.18
N GLN A 101 23.90 16.34 31.74
CA GLN A 101 24.18 16.31 33.17
C GLN A 101 23.02 16.79 34.05
N ASN A 102 22.16 17.67 33.51
CA ASN A 102 21.03 18.25 34.24
C ASN A 102 19.76 17.40 34.17
N LEU A 103 19.79 16.26 33.46
CA LEU A 103 18.66 15.34 33.42
C LEU A 103 18.38 14.77 34.81
N ARG A 104 17.13 14.93 35.25
CA ARG A 104 16.63 14.46 36.55
C ARG A 104 15.23 13.88 36.49
N ILE A 105 14.53 14.05 35.37
CA ILE A 105 13.22 13.44 35.13
C ILE A 105 13.27 12.54 33.89
N PHE A 106 12.48 11.48 33.92
CA PHE A 106 12.20 10.63 32.77
C PHE A 106 10.72 10.82 32.39
N PRO A 107 10.40 11.68 31.42
CA PRO A 107 9.02 11.98 31.08
C PRO A 107 8.39 10.78 30.33
N ARG A 108 7.22 10.34 30.77
CA ARG A 108 6.39 9.33 30.09
C ARG A 108 5.67 9.96 28.90
N ILE A 109 5.55 9.19 27.82
CA ILE A 109 4.90 9.61 26.57
C ILE A 109 3.80 8.58 26.29
N LEU A 110 2.55 8.91 26.55
CA LEU A 110 1.45 7.96 26.42
C LEU A 110 0.54 8.35 25.26
N TYR A 111 0.45 7.48 24.25
CA TYR A 111 -0.50 7.65 23.15
C TYR A 111 -1.70 6.72 23.32
N LYS A 112 -2.88 7.25 22.99
CA LYS A 112 -4.13 6.50 22.88
C LYS A 112 -4.47 6.31 21.41
N PRO A 113 -4.03 5.20 20.78
CA PRO A 113 -4.30 4.95 19.38
C PRO A 113 -5.80 4.88 19.12
N LEU A 114 -6.22 5.51 18.02
CA LEU A 114 -7.61 5.55 17.61
C LEU A 114 -7.82 4.73 16.35
N LYS A 115 -8.88 3.90 16.36
CA LYS A 115 -9.39 3.24 15.16
C LYS A 115 -9.86 4.26 14.10
N GLY A 116 -9.95 3.81 12.87
CA GLY A 116 -10.57 4.58 11.80
C GLY A 116 -10.12 4.16 10.42
N ASN A 117 -10.70 4.84 9.43
CA ASN A 117 -10.51 4.53 8.02
C ASN A 117 -9.91 5.74 7.30
N TYR A 118 -9.00 5.50 6.36
CA TYR A 118 -8.41 6.55 5.54
C TYR A 118 -7.98 6.02 4.18
N ARG A 119 -7.86 6.93 3.20
CA ARG A 119 -7.30 6.64 1.89
C ARG A 119 -5.86 7.15 1.82
N ALA A 120 -4.94 6.33 1.34
CA ALA A 120 -3.53 6.67 1.17
C ALA A 120 -2.92 5.85 0.04
N CYS A 121 -1.97 6.41 -0.70
CA CYS A 121 -1.32 5.69 -1.81
C CYS A 121 -2.34 5.08 -2.79
N ASP A 122 -3.48 5.74 -2.97
CA ASP A 122 -4.61 5.30 -3.81
C ASP A 122 -5.37 4.04 -3.30
N HIS A 123 -5.03 3.54 -2.10
CA HIS A 123 -5.68 2.41 -1.41
C HIS A 123 -6.51 2.87 -0.19
N ASN A 124 -7.51 2.07 0.18
CA ASN A 124 -8.28 2.29 1.40
C ASN A 124 -7.73 1.43 2.55
N PHE A 125 -7.52 2.04 3.71
CA PHE A 125 -7.05 1.39 4.92
C PHE A 125 -8.11 1.48 5.99
N GLU A 126 -8.40 0.34 6.59
CA GLU A 126 -9.14 0.21 7.84
C GLU A 126 -8.15 -0.17 8.93
N VAL A 127 -8.07 0.65 9.98
CA VAL A 127 -7.10 0.48 11.06
C VAL A 127 -7.81 0.26 12.37
N GLU A 128 -7.51 -0.88 12.97
CA GLU A 128 -7.90 -1.23 14.33
C GLU A 128 -6.63 -1.39 15.18
N PRO A 129 -6.53 -0.68 16.33
CA PRO A 129 -5.36 -0.78 17.18
C PRO A 129 -5.40 -2.08 18.00
N ASP A 130 -4.28 -2.80 18.03
CA ASP A 130 -4.12 -4.03 18.83
C ASP A 130 -3.91 -3.74 20.33
N VAL A 131 -3.66 -2.48 20.70
CA VAL A 131 -3.37 -2.04 22.06
C VAL A 131 -4.16 -0.79 22.39
N GLU A 132 -4.61 -0.67 23.64
CA GLU A 132 -5.32 0.53 24.13
C GLU A 132 -4.38 1.73 24.32
N GLU A 133 -3.12 1.46 24.69
CA GLU A 133 -2.14 2.49 25.00
C GLU A 133 -0.73 2.10 24.54
N ILE A 134 -0.02 3.10 24.02
CA ILE A 134 1.36 3.00 23.56
C ILE A 134 2.22 3.87 24.48
N ASP A 135 3.06 3.23 25.29
CA ASP A 135 4.03 3.89 26.16
C ASP A 135 5.35 4.08 25.40
N GLY A 136 5.70 5.34 25.14
CA GLY A 136 6.84 5.74 24.35
C GLY A 136 8.15 5.65 25.13
N HIS A 137 9.06 4.78 24.68
CA HIS A 137 10.41 4.67 25.24
C HIS A 137 11.46 4.28 24.17
N PRO A 138 12.76 4.47 24.42
CA PRO A 138 13.83 4.30 23.41
C PRO A 138 14.01 2.92 22.77
N GLU A 139 13.43 1.89 23.40
CA GLU A 139 13.56 0.48 23.03
C GLU A 139 12.21 -0.14 22.64
N MET A 140 11.18 0.68 22.47
CA MET A 140 9.91 0.18 21.95
C MET A 140 10.06 -0.21 20.48
N GLU A 141 9.22 -1.13 20.03
CA GLU A 141 9.02 -1.34 18.59
C GLU A 141 8.53 -0.05 17.94
N PRO A 142 9.01 0.28 16.72
CA PRO A 142 8.59 1.50 16.05
C PRO A 142 7.08 1.59 15.90
N VAL A 143 6.50 2.71 16.32
CA VAL A 143 5.06 2.93 16.19
C VAL A 143 4.72 3.53 14.83
N ASP A 144 3.60 3.08 14.25
CA ASP A 144 3.09 3.64 13.02
C ASP A 144 2.57 5.08 13.23
N PRO A 145 2.94 6.04 12.35
CA PRO A 145 2.52 7.43 12.42
C PRO A 145 1.01 7.65 12.60
N TYR A 146 0.16 6.80 12.03
CA TYR A 146 -1.30 6.88 12.20
C TYR A 146 -1.73 6.74 13.67
N PHE A 147 -1.09 5.86 14.44
CA PHE A 147 -1.43 5.64 15.85
C PHE A 147 -1.03 6.80 16.77
N ILE A 148 -0.02 7.58 16.36
CA ILE A 148 0.45 8.76 17.08
C ILE A 148 0.00 10.07 16.45
N ARG A 149 -1.04 10.05 15.60
CA ARG A 149 -1.52 11.27 14.90
C ARG A 149 -2.08 12.35 15.85
N ASN A 150 -2.53 11.94 17.03
CA ASN A 150 -3.01 12.81 18.09
C ASN A 150 -1.92 13.07 19.12
N PRO A 151 -1.92 14.22 19.82
CA PRO A 151 -0.93 14.52 20.85
C PRO A 151 -0.94 13.47 21.98
N PRO A 152 0.22 13.13 22.56
CA PRO A 152 0.30 12.21 23.70
C PRO A 152 -0.07 12.90 25.01
N ASP A 153 -0.46 12.08 25.98
CA ASP A 153 -0.46 12.45 27.39
C ASP A 153 0.98 12.40 27.90
N ILE A 154 1.48 13.51 28.47
CA ILE A 154 2.85 13.63 28.98
C ILE A 154 2.78 13.68 30.51
N SER A 155 3.56 12.85 31.21
CA SER A 155 3.53 12.83 32.68
C SER A 155 4.79 12.22 33.28
N TRP A 156 5.05 12.44 34.57
CA TRP A 156 6.04 11.72 35.36
C TRP A 156 5.67 11.82 36.86
N PRO A 157 6.22 10.97 37.75
CA PRO A 157 5.78 10.89 39.14
C PRO A 157 5.85 12.21 39.93
N GLU A 158 6.84 13.05 39.65
CA GLU A 158 7.07 14.31 40.36
C GLU A 158 6.42 15.55 39.70
N LEU A 159 5.57 15.36 38.67
CA LEU A 159 4.91 16.47 37.97
C LEU A 159 3.83 17.10 38.85
N ASN A 160 3.97 18.39 39.17
CA ASN A 160 2.98 19.13 39.94
C ASN A 160 2.14 20.06 39.06
N ASN A 161 0.87 20.25 39.42
CA ASN A 161 -0.03 21.20 38.74
C ASN A 161 0.40 22.67 38.90
N ASN A 162 1.37 22.97 39.76
CA ASN A 162 1.90 24.33 39.93
C ASN A 162 3.22 24.56 39.17
N ASP A 163 3.73 23.54 38.48
CA ASP A 163 4.91 23.70 37.65
C ASP A 163 4.60 24.58 36.42
N SER A 164 5.56 25.39 36.00
CA SER A 164 5.55 26.07 34.69
C SER A 164 6.80 25.62 33.94
N LEU A 165 6.59 24.72 32.97
CA LEU A 165 7.64 24.08 32.19
C LEU A 165 7.48 24.39 30.71
N ILE A 166 8.57 24.24 29.96
CA ILE A 166 8.55 24.28 28.50
C ILE A 166 8.67 22.86 28.00
N VAL A 167 7.74 22.45 27.13
CA VAL A 167 7.69 21.11 26.56
C VAL A 167 7.86 21.20 25.06
N ALA A 168 8.86 20.50 24.52
CA ALA A 168 9.14 20.47 23.09
C ALA A 168 9.22 19.03 22.58
N MET A 169 8.61 18.76 21.43
CA MET A 169 8.81 17.50 20.70
C MET A 169 9.52 17.78 19.39
N ILE A 170 10.53 16.97 19.06
CA ILE A 170 11.41 17.21 17.91
C ILE A 170 11.58 15.91 17.12
N ASP A 171 11.40 16.00 15.82
CA ASP A 171 11.85 14.99 14.87
C ASP A 171 13.37 15.10 14.73
N ILE A 172 14.11 14.16 15.32
CA ILE A 172 15.58 14.19 15.31
C ILE A 172 16.14 13.86 13.91
N GLY A 173 15.39 13.10 13.11
CA GLY A 173 15.79 12.74 11.74
C GLY A 173 15.82 13.95 10.81
N PHE A 174 14.86 14.86 10.95
CA PHE A 174 14.76 16.07 10.11
C PHE A 174 15.05 17.37 10.86
N GLY A 175 15.28 17.31 12.16
CA GLY A 175 15.49 18.48 13.02
C GLY A 175 14.29 19.42 13.02
N THR A 176 13.05 18.93 12.98
CA THR A 176 11.86 19.80 12.95
C THR A 176 11.11 19.73 14.27
N ILE A 177 10.67 20.89 14.79
CA ILE A 177 9.79 20.91 15.97
C ILE A 177 8.43 20.35 15.56
N LYS A 178 7.94 19.37 16.32
CA LYS A 178 6.62 18.75 16.17
C LYS A 178 5.60 19.27 17.16
N PHE A 179 6.05 19.73 18.32
CA PHE A 179 5.21 20.36 19.33
C PHE A 179 6.05 21.31 20.17
N LEU A 180 5.47 22.44 20.59
CA LEU A 180 6.09 23.35 21.53
C LEU A 180 5.01 24.00 22.39
N SER A 181 5.17 23.94 23.70
CA SER A 181 4.32 24.63 24.66
C SER A 181 5.13 25.22 25.80
N ILE A 182 4.54 26.22 26.44
CA ILE A 182 5.06 26.87 27.65
C ILE A 182 3.98 26.84 28.73
N ASP A 183 4.39 27.10 29.97
CA ASP A 183 3.51 27.03 31.13
C ASP A 183 2.84 25.65 31.28
N TYR A 184 3.58 24.57 31.06
CA TYR A 184 3.07 23.20 31.26
C TYR A 184 3.26 22.76 32.72
N PRO A 185 2.28 22.08 33.36
CA PRO A 185 0.99 21.64 32.82
C PRO A 185 -0.14 22.67 32.99
N ARG A 186 0.02 23.66 33.88
CA ARG A 186 -1.03 24.62 34.24
C ARG A 186 -0.99 25.88 33.39
N ASP A 187 -2.14 26.23 32.82
CA ASP A 187 -2.30 27.37 31.91
C ASP A 187 -1.44 27.21 30.63
N THR A 188 -1.25 25.95 30.21
CA THR A 188 -0.43 25.56 29.05
C THR A 188 -0.78 26.38 27.81
N LYS A 189 0.20 27.10 27.27
CA LYS A 189 0.09 27.82 26.00
C LYS A 189 0.81 27.06 24.90
N VAL A 190 0.03 26.54 23.95
CA VAL A 190 0.58 25.85 22.77
C VAL A 190 1.12 26.88 21.78
N ILE A 191 2.44 26.89 21.63
CA ILE A 191 3.15 27.74 20.67
C ILE A 191 3.14 27.10 19.29
N ARG A 192 3.39 25.79 19.24
CA ARG A 192 3.31 24.98 18.01
C ARG A 192 2.43 23.78 18.26
N LYS A 193 1.34 23.68 17.50
CA LYS A 193 0.41 22.55 17.54
C LYS A 193 1.15 21.26 17.20
N TYR A 194 0.74 20.18 17.85
CA TYR A 194 1.29 18.87 17.64
C TYR A 194 1.12 18.44 16.17
N GLN A 195 2.20 17.90 15.61
CA GLN A 195 2.22 17.23 14.30
C GLN A 195 2.98 15.92 14.47
N PRO A 196 2.47 14.78 13.97
CA PRO A 196 3.21 13.53 14.06
C PRO A 196 4.48 13.58 13.20
N VAL A 197 5.44 12.70 13.52
CA VAL A 197 6.56 12.42 12.63
C VAL A 197 6.03 11.60 11.46
N GLU A 198 6.01 12.22 10.28
CA GLU A 198 5.60 11.58 9.03
C GLU A 198 6.82 10.94 8.38
N ASN A 199 7.32 9.86 8.97
CA ASN A 199 8.44 9.11 8.41
C ASN A 199 7.96 8.28 7.21
N PHE A 200 8.69 8.38 6.10
CA PHE A 200 8.38 7.74 4.83
C PHE A 200 9.29 6.56 4.52
N ARG A 201 10.32 6.29 5.34
CA ARG A 201 11.27 5.18 5.11
C ARG A 201 10.82 3.93 5.85
N ARG A 202 10.42 2.89 5.12
CA ARG A 202 10.15 1.58 5.71
C ARG A 202 11.45 0.92 6.18
N GLY A 203 11.40 0.26 7.33
CA GLY A 203 12.58 -0.38 7.94
C GLY A 203 13.62 0.56 8.54
N MET A 204 13.44 1.88 8.45
CA MET A 204 14.35 2.89 9.01
C MET A 204 13.58 3.86 9.92
N PRO A 205 13.31 3.47 11.18
CA PRO A 205 12.49 4.27 12.08
C PRO A 205 13.21 5.55 12.52
N THR A 206 12.45 6.62 12.69
CA THR A 206 12.97 7.94 13.07
C THR A 206 12.62 8.26 14.53
N PRO A 207 13.59 8.66 15.36
CA PRO A 207 13.31 9.05 16.75
C PRO A 207 12.59 10.40 16.84
N MET A 208 11.52 10.44 17.62
CA MET A 208 10.84 11.67 18.05
C MET A 208 11.15 11.94 19.51
N ALA A 209 11.96 12.96 19.77
CA ALA A 209 12.38 13.33 21.12
C ALA A 209 11.35 14.20 21.82
N LEU A 210 11.13 13.94 23.10
CA LEU A 210 10.44 14.81 24.04
C LEU A 210 11.48 15.46 24.96
N LEU A 211 11.50 16.79 25.00
CA LEU A 211 12.35 17.59 25.86
C LEU A 211 11.50 18.37 26.86
N ILE A 212 11.95 18.40 28.10
CA ILE A 212 11.34 19.19 29.17
C ILE A 212 12.38 20.18 29.69
N PHE A 213 12.04 21.47 29.65
CA PHE A 213 12.86 22.52 30.22
C PHE A 213 12.19 23.16 31.44
N ARG A 214 13.01 23.46 32.43
CA ARG A 214 12.65 24.32 33.56
C ARG A 214 13.19 25.74 33.31
N PRO A 215 12.29 26.73 33.16
CA PRO A 215 12.66 28.14 33.16
C PRO A 215 13.52 28.53 34.37
N PRO A 216 14.45 29.50 34.23
CA PRO A 216 15.05 30.16 35.38
C PRO A 216 13.98 30.84 36.25
N PRO A 217 14.15 30.88 37.59
CA PRO A 217 13.25 31.59 38.47
C PRO A 217 13.06 33.06 38.05
N GLY A 218 11.82 33.54 38.01
CA GLY A 218 11.50 34.93 37.65
C GLY A 218 11.44 35.22 36.15
N MET A 219 11.79 34.26 35.27
CA MET A 219 11.65 34.43 33.83
C MET A 219 10.25 34.00 33.38
N THR A 220 9.51 34.91 32.76
CA THR A 220 8.19 34.64 32.16
C THR A 220 8.29 34.64 30.64
N TYR A 221 7.73 33.62 29.99
CA TYR A 221 7.68 33.57 28.54
C TYR A 221 6.29 33.89 28.00
N THR A 222 6.25 34.44 26.80
CA THR A 222 5.02 34.65 26.03
C THR A 222 5.17 34.00 24.66
N ALA A 223 4.06 33.76 23.96
CA ALA A 223 4.08 33.20 22.62
C ALA A 223 4.94 34.02 21.63
N LYS A 224 5.08 35.34 21.85
CA LYS A 224 5.91 36.21 21.02
C LYS A 224 7.40 35.90 21.15
N ASN A 225 7.84 35.34 22.27
CA ASN A 225 9.25 34.98 22.49
C ASN A 225 9.70 33.86 21.54
N PHE A 226 8.80 33.00 21.08
CA PHE A 226 9.10 31.80 20.30
C PHE A 226 8.76 31.91 18.80
N LYS A 227 8.73 33.13 18.25
CA LYS A 227 8.58 33.32 16.80
C LYS A 227 9.75 32.68 16.04
N GLY A 228 9.44 31.75 15.14
CA GLY A 228 10.34 31.11 14.20
C GLY A 228 9.56 30.57 13.00
N HIS A 229 10.23 30.37 11.86
CA HIS A 229 9.59 29.75 10.70
C HIS A 229 9.31 28.26 11.00
N PRO A 230 8.14 27.72 10.61
CA PRO A 230 7.79 26.32 10.86
C PRO A 230 8.79 25.31 10.30
N ASP A 231 9.51 25.71 9.25
CA ASP A 231 10.40 24.85 8.46
C ASP A 231 11.89 25.10 8.74
N GLU A 232 12.23 26.02 9.66
CA GLU A 232 13.64 26.21 10.07
C GLU A 232 14.12 24.96 10.84
N PRO A 233 15.28 24.39 10.48
CA PRO A 233 15.87 23.30 11.24
C PRO A 233 16.11 23.74 12.68
N PHE A 234 15.52 23.02 13.62
CA PHE A 234 15.68 23.24 15.04
C PHE A 234 17.14 22.99 15.47
N ASP A 235 17.69 23.99 16.15
CA ASP A 235 18.99 23.98 16.78
C ASP A 235 18.78 24.17 18.28
N LEU A 236 19.00 23.09 19.04
CA LEU A 236 18.76 23.08 20.48
C LEU A 236 19.68 24.07 21.23
N PRO A 237 21.02 24.09 21.04
CA PRO A 237 21.87 25.08 21.68
C PRO A 237 21.44 26.52 21.40
N LYS A 238 21.15 26.85 20.14
CA LYS A 238 20.68 28.19 19.75
C LYS A 238 19.38 28.53 20.46
N PHE A 239 18.45 27.58 20.54
CA PHE A 239 17.20 27.74 21.29
C PHE A 239 17.46 27.96 22.79
N MET A 240 18.33 27.15 23.40
CA MET A 240 18.64 27.25 24.82
C MET A 240 19.27 28.61 25.16
N MET A 241 20.26 29.05 24.39
CA MET A 241 20.92 30.36 24.59
C MET A 241 19.95 31.53 24.38
N LYS A 242 19.12 31.49 23.33
CA LYS A 242 18.16 32.56 23.03
C LYS A 242 17.12 32.75 24.16
N HIS A 243 16.86 31.69 24.92
CA HIS A 243 15.80 31.66 25.92
C HIS A 243 16.31 31.51 27.36
N GLY A 244 17.63 31.55 27.61
CA GLY A 244 18.19 31.39 28.96
C GLY A 244 17.92 30.00 29.57
N LEU A 245 17.94 28.95 28.74
CA LEU A 245 17.63 27.57 29.13
C LEU A 245 18.88 26.66 29.16
N GLU A 246 20.08 27.22 29.21
CA GLU A 246 21.36 26.50 29.12
C GLU A 246 21.50 25.39 30.16
N SER A 247 21.00 25.63 31.37
CA SER A 247 20.92 24.65 32.46
C SER A 247 19.51 24.07 32.66
N GLY A 248 18.57 24.48 31.80
CA GLY A 248 17.14 24.23 31.96
C GLY A 248 16.67 22.87 31.46
N LEU A 249 17.43 22.17 30.61
CA LEU A 249 17.06 20.85 30.10
C LEU A 249 17.10 19.82 31.24
N ILE A 250 15.93 19.40 31.72
CA ILE A 250 15.80 18.53 32.90
C ILE A 250 15.22 17.15 32.57
N GLY A 251 14.58 17.01 31.41
CA GLY A 251 13.94 15.77 30.96
C GLY A 251 14.18 15.49 29.50
N LEU A 252 14.44 14.21 29.20
CA LEU A 252 14.58 13.67 27.85
C LEU A 252 13.97 12.28 27.82
N ASN A 253 13.12 12.02 26.83
CA ASN A 253 12.68 10.69 26.42
C ASN A 253 12.42 10.71 24.91
N TRP A 254 12.29 9.58 24.25
CA TRP A 254 11.86 9.52 22.85
C TRP A 254 11.17 8.19 22.55
N LEU A 255 10.45 8.19 21.44
CA LEU A 255 9.91 7.00 20.81
C LEU A 255 10.46 6.85 19.40
N MET A 256 10.47 5.61 18.92
CA MET A 256 10.81 5.28 17.54
C MET A 256 9.55 5.31 16.68
N VAL A 257 9.59 6.05 15.57
CA VAL A 257 8.45 6.19 14.66
C VAL A 257 8.77 5.47 13.34
N GLY A 258 7.96 4.46 13.03
CA GLY A 258 8.04 3.65 11.82
C GLY A 258 7.53 4.40 10.59
N ALA A 259 7.07 3.68 9.57
CA ALA A 259 6.47 4.27 8.38
C ALA A 259 5.26 3.44 7.95
N ASP A 260 4.14 4.14 7.73
CA ASP A 260 2.87 3.59 7.30
C ASP A 260 2.35 4.33 6.06
N ALA A 261 1.24 3.84 5.50
CA ALA A 261 0.62 4.47 4.32
C ALA A 261 0.20 5.91 4.62
N PHE A 262 -0.28 6.20 5.83
CA PHE A 262 -0.69 7.54 6.26
C PHE A 262 0.45 8.57 6.14
N ALA A 263 1.63 8.27 6.68
CA ALA A 263 2.77 9.18 6.61
C ALA A 263 3.33 9.31 5.19
N ILE A 264 3.41 8.21 4.45
CA ILE A 264 3.88 8.22 3.06
C ILE A 264 2.96 9.12 2.22
N GLU A 265 1.65 8.97 2.34
CA GLU A 265 0.68 9.78 1.59
C GLU A 265 0.79 11.27 1.94
N ARG A 266 0.93 11.62 3.22
CA ARG A 266 1.09 13.02 3.63
C ARG A 266 2.36 13.66 3.08
N ARG A 267 3.43 12.87 2.87
CA ARG A 267 4.64 13.34 2.18
C ARG A 267 4.43 13.45 0.67
N ARG A 268 3.70 12.51 0.05
CA ARG A 268 3.31 12.52 -1.36
C ARG A 268 2.50 13.77 -1.71
N ILE A 269 1.43 14.04 -0.96
CA ILE A 269 0.53 15.21 -1.16
C ILE A 269 1.29 16.54 -1.02
N ARG A 270 2.31 16.60 -0.16
CA ARG A 270 3.18 17.79 -0.02
C ARG A 270 4.25 17.91 -1.10
N GLY A 271 4.28 16.99 -2.07
CA GLY A 271 5.28 16.98 -3.14
C GLY A 271 6.71 16.69 -2.67
N PHE A 272 6.88 16.00 -1.53
CA PHE A 272 8.21 15.74 -0.98
C PHE A 272 8.84 14.46 -1.53
N VAL A 273 8.23 13.31 -1.23
CA VAL A 273 8.69 11.96 -1.64
C VAL A 273 7.45 11.09 -1.81
N ASP A 274 7.41 10.33 -2.91
CA ASP A 274 6.48 9.21 -3.08
C ASP A 274 7.22 7.89 -2.82
N ASN A 275 6.83 7.21 -1.74
CA ASN A 275 7.34 5.88 -1.40
C ASN A 275 6.22 4.82 -1.32
N CYS A 276 5.10 5.04 -2.02
CA CYS A 276 3.94 4.15 -1.96
C CYS A 276 4.25 2.73 -2.49
N HIS A 277 5.14 2.61 -3.47
CA HIS A 277 5.64 1.32 -3.98
C HIS A 277 6.26 0.42 -2.89
N SER A 278 6.81 1.00 -1.81
CA SER A 278 7.35 0.22 -0.69
C SER A 278 6.28 -0.59 0.06
N LEU A 279 5.02 -0.16 0.04
CA LEU A 279 3.89 -0.90 0.61
C LEU A 279 3.63 -2.18 -0.18
N ILE A 280 3.64 -2.06 -1.51
CA ILE A 280 3.47 -3.18 -2.44
C ILE A 280 4.63 -4.17 -2.31
N GLN A 281 5.87 -3.68 -2.28
CA GLN A 281 7.05 -4.51 -2.06
C GLN A 281 6.94 -5.32 -0.76
N THR A 282 6.50 -4.68 0.33
CA THR A 282 6.33 -5.37 1.62
C THR A 282 5.25 -6.45 1.54
N LYS A 283 4.13 -6.15 0.87
CA LYS A 283 3.03 -7.11 0.68
C LYS A 283 3.49 -8.33 -0.11
N LEU A 284 4.23 -8.14 -1.20
CA LEU A 284 4.78 -9.23 -2.02
C LEU A 284 5.72 -10.13 -1.21
N LEU A 285 6.67 -9.53 -0.49
CA LEU A 285 7.65 -10.26 0.33
C LEU A 285 6.99 -11.01 1.50
N LYS A 286 5.90 -10.48 2.05
CA LYS A 286 5.17 -11.11 3.16
C LYS A 286 4.27 -12.26 2.69
N ASP A 287 3.55 -12.05 1.59
CA ASP A 287 2.59 -13.03 1.08
C ASP A 287 3.26 -14.17 0.33
N GLN A 288 4.39 -13.91 -0.33
CA GLN A 288 5.08 -14.84 -1.25
C GLN A 288 4.11 -15.60 -2.16
N ARG A 289 3.11 -14.88 -2.70
CA ARG A 289 1.98 -15.50 -3.42
C ARG A 289 2.40 -16.20 -4.72
N TRP A 290 3.44 -15.70 -5.37
CA TRP A 290 3.89 -16.19 -6.67
C TRP A 290 5.36 -16.56 -6.62
N ASP A 291 5.71 -17.66 -7.27
CA ASP A 291 7.07 -18.21 -7.26
C ASP A 291 8.13 -17.24 -7.78
N PHE A 292 7.76 -16.35 -8.70
CA PHE A 292 8.70 -15.36 -9.24
C PHE A 292 9.16 -14.35 -8.19
N VAL A 293 8.43 -14.15 -7.08
CA VAL A 293 8.73 -13.11 -6.07
C VAL A 293 10.14 -13.25 -5.49
N ASP A 294 10.61 -14.47 -5.27
CA ASP A 294 11.93 -14.73 -4.67
C ASP A 294 13.09 -14.45 -5.65
N ALA A 295 12.85 -14.64 -6.95
CA ALA A 295 13.84 -14.43 -8.00
C ALA A 295 13.77 -13.02 -8.62
N PHE A 296 12.64 -12.33 -8.48
CA PHE A 296 12.46 -11.00 -9.06
C PHE A 296 13.20 -9.92 -8.26
N PRO A 297 13.88 -8.97 -8.93
CA PRO A 297 14.57 -7.88 -8.25
C PRO A 297 13.58 -6.80 -7.79
N LEU A 298 12.85 -7.06 -6.71
CA LEU A 298 11.86 -6.12 -6.15
C LEU A 298 12.47 -4.81 -5.66
N ASN A 299 13.78 -4.77 -5.44
CA ASN A 299 14.54 -3.55 -5.14
C ASN A 299 14.69 -2.60 -6.34
N GLU A 300 14.27 -3.00 -7.55
CA GLU A 300 14.20 -2.11 -8.71
C GLU A 300 12.94 -1.22 -8.70
N LEU A 301 11.91 -1.56 -7.89
CA LEU A 301 10.68 -0.78 -7.78
C LEU A 301 11.00 0.67 -7.40
N ASP A 302 10.62 1.62 -8.25
CA ASP A 302 10.91 3.04 -8.09
C ASP A 302 9.69 3.95 -8.26
N SER A 303 8.53 3.39 -8.62
CA SER A 303 7.28 4.12 -8.81
C SER A 303 6.06 3.30 -8.42
N SER A 304 4.94 4.00 -8.23
CA SER A 304 3.61 3.40 -8.03
C SER A 304 2.84 3.47 -9.35
N VAL A 305 1.94 2.51 -9.59
CA VAL A 305 1.03 2.51 -10.75
C VAL A 305 -0.41 2.40 -10.27
N SER A 306 -1.24 3.31 -10.76
CA SER A 306 -2.68 3.27 -10.62
C SER A 306 -3.28 2.55 -11.82
N VAL A 307 -4.14 1.57 -11.55
CA VAL A 307 -4.84 0.77 -12.55
C VAL A 307 -6.32 0.96 -12.29
N SER A 308 -7.06 1.51 -13.26
CA SER A 308 -8.51 1.71 -13.13
C SER A 308 -9.28 1.11 -14.29
N PHE A 309 -10.52 0.69 -14.00
CA PHE A 309 -11.46 0.11 -14.94
C PHE A 309 -12.77 0.89 -14.90
N THR A 310 -13.36 1.14 -16.06
CA THR A 310 -14.70 1.73 -16.14
C THR A 310 -15.75 0.62 -16.00
N GLN A 311 -16.57 0.71 -14.94
CA GLN A 311 -17.76 -0.12 -14.75
C GLN A 311 -18.97 0.60 -15.38
N PRO A 312 -19.65 0.01 -16.37
CA PRO A 312 -20.90 0.55 -16.88
C PRO A 312 -22.08 0.20 -15.95
N GLU A 313 -23.15 1.00 -16.01
CA GLU A 313 -24.41 0.68 -15.32
C GLU A 313 -25.06 -0.57 -15.93
N VAL A 314 -25.44 -1.52 -15.07
CA VAL A 314 -26.18 -2.73 -15.47
C VAL A 314 -27.29 -3.05 -14.49
N LYS A 315 -28.48 -3.29 -15.04
CA LYS A 315 -29.67 -3.74 -14.33
C LYS A 315 -30.23 -4.99 -14.99
N GLY A 316 -30.48 -6.03 -14.21
CA GLY A 316 -31.04 -7.27 -14.73
C GLY A 316 -31.42 -8.27 -13.64
N GLU A 317 -31.99 -9.39 -14.04
CA GLU A 317 -32.33 -10.50 -13.16
C GLU A 317 -31.80 -11.80 -13.74
N VAL A 318 -30.93 -12.49 -13.00
CA VAL A 318 -30.31 -13.77 -13.40
C VAL A 318 -30.24 -14.70 -12.21
N CYS A 319 -30.55 -15.97 -12.42
CA CYS A 319 -30.58 -16.99 -11.35
C CYS A 319 -31.40 -16.55 -10.12
N CYS A 320 -32.57 -15.94 -10.35
CA CYS A 320 -33.46 -15.41 -9.31
C CYS A 320 -32.84 -14.32 -8.42
N SER A 321 -31.76 -13.68 -8.88
CA SER A 321 -31.10 -12.56 -8.20
C SER A 321 -31.15 -11.33 -9.07
N LYS A 322 -31.47 -10.19 -8.46
CA LYS A 322 -31.37 -8.89 -9.14
C LYS A 322 -29.92 -8.43 -9.12
N ILE A 323 -29.42 -8.05 -10.28
CA ILE A 323 -28.12 -7.42 -10.47
C ILE A 323 -28.39 -5.94 -10.68
N GLU A 324 -27.83 -5.10 -9.82
CA GLU A 324 -27.83 -3.65 -9.97
C GLU A 324 -26.42 -3.16 -9.72
N LEU A 325 -25.73 -2.80 -10.80
CA LEU A 325 -24.40 -2.21 -10.78
C LEU A 325 -24.53 -0.77 -11.29
N MET A 326 -24.01 0.17 -10.52
CA MET A 326 -23.94 1.57 -10.89
C MET A 326 -22.69 1.83 -11.75
N GLU A 327 -22.75 2.87 -12.58
CA GLU A 327 -21.56 3.36 -13.27
C GLU A 327 -20.53 3.86 -12.24
N ASP A 328 -19.29 3.37 -12.35
CA ASP A 328 -18.20 3.71 -11.42
C ASP A 328 -16.82 3.49 -12.04
N GLU A 329 -15.79 4.12 -11.47
CA GLU A 329 -14.38 3.86 -11.80
C GLU A 329 -13.75 2.99 -10.70
N ILE A 330 -13.48 1.73 -11.03
CA ILE A 330 -12.96 0.74 -10.08
C ILE A 330 -11.43 0.69 -10.17
N PHE A 331 -10.76 0.98 -9.07
CA PHE A 331 -9.30 0.91 -8.96
C PHE A 331 -8.85 -0.47 -8.48
N ALA A 332 -7.78 -0.98 -9.07
CA ALA A 332 -7.08 -2.15 -8.55
C ALA A 332 -6.44 -1.82 -7.20
N ASP A 333 -6.70 -2.67 -6.21
CA ASP A 333 -6.16 -2.54 -4.87
C ASP A 333 -5.39 -3.81 -4.46
N PRO A 334 -4.10 -3.89 -4.84
CA PRO A 334 -3.21 -4.98 -4.44
C PRO A 334 -3.04 -5.15 -2.92
N LEU A 335 -3.35 -4.15 -2.09
CA LEU A 335 -3.18 -4.25 -0.63
C LEU A 335 -4.36 -4.92 0.06
N SER A 336 -5.57 -4.81 -0.50
CA SER A 336 -6.79 -5.43 0.07
C SER A 336 -7.23 -6.73 -0.61
N ASP A 337 -6.61 -7.09 -1.76
CA ASP A 337 -7.02 -8.23 -2.59
C ASP A 337 -8.51 -8.21 -2.98
N ARG A 338 -9.11 -7.02 -3.01
CA ARG A 338 -10.52 -6.84 -3.35
C ARG A 338 -10.79 -7.35 -4.76
N GLN A 339 -11.90 -8.07 -4.90
CA GLN A 339 -12.37 -8.54 -6.20
C GLN A 339 -12.90 -7.37 -7.03
N ILE A 340 -12.45 -7.30 -8.29
CA ILE A 340 -13.04 -6.46 -9.33
C ILE A 340 -14.13 -7.27 -10.03
N SER A 341 -15.25 -6.62 -10.34
CA SER A 341 -16.36 -7.22 -11.06
C SER A 341 -15.92 -7.62 -12.47
N SER A 342 -16.45 -8.75 -12.96
CA SER A 342 -16.10 -9.29 -14.28
C SER A 342 -16.39 -8.26 -15.39
N ILE A 343 -17.51 -7.55 -15.27
CA ILE A 343 -17.94 -6.51 -16.23
C ILE A 343 -16.91 -5.39 -16.38
N SER A 344 -16.31 -4.92 -15.29
CA SER A 344 -15.30 -3.86 -15.33
C SER A 344 -14.07 -4.30 -16.10
N THR A 345 -13.72 -5.58 -16.02
CA THR A 345 -12.54 -6.14 -16.72
C THR A 345 -12.83 -6.53 -18.18
N LYS A 346 -14.02 -6.25 -18.74
CA LYS A 346 -14.27 -6.40 -20.18
C LYS A 346 -13.63 -5.28 -20.99
N SER A 347 -13.50 -4.09 -20.42
CA SER A 347 -12.80 -2.95 -21.02
C SER A 347 -11.31 -2.98 -20.69
N ILE A 348 -10.51 -2.34 -21.56
CA ILE A 348 -9.07 -2.17 -21.33
C ILE A 348 -8.89 -1.20 -20.15
N PRO A 349 -8.03 -1.50 -19.16
CA PRO A 349 -7.81 -0.57 -18.05
C PRO A 349 -7.03 0.66 -18.46
N LYS A 350 -7.25 1.74 -17.71
CA LYS A 350 -6.41 2.92 -17.72
C LYS A 350 -5.24 2.72 -16.76
N LEU A 351 -4.03 3.01 -17.23
CA LEU A 351 -2.81 2.95 -16.41
C LEU A 351 -2.23 4.34 -16.26
N SER A 352 -1.99 4.78 -15.04
CA SER A 352 -1.21 5.99 -14.79
C SER A 352 -0.13 5.76 -13.74
N SER A 353 1.01 6.40 -13.92
CA SER A 353 2.10 6.38 -12.96
C SER A 353 2.73 7.76 -12.87
N LEU A 354 2.91 8.24 -11.64
CA LEU A 354 3.63 9.46 -11.35
C LEU A 354 4.98 9.06 -10.74
N ARG A 355 6.07 9.46 -11.37
CA ARG A 355 7.40 9.28 -10.80
C ARG A 355 7.66 10.40 -9.78
N SER A 356 8.16 10.04 -8.61
CA SER A 356 8.63 11.02 -7.63
C SER A 356 9.76 11.84 -8.26
N ILE A 357 9.59 13.15 -8.36
CA ILE A 357 10.69 14.07 -8.65
C ILE A 357 11.63 14.00 -7.43
N GLN A 358 12.87 13.53 -7.61
CA GLN A 358 13.85 13.54 -6.53
C GLN A 358 14.26 15.00 -6.26
N ASN A 359 13.96 15.50 -5.05
CA ASN A 359 14.29 16.85 -4.59
C ASN A 359 15.81 17.15 -4.52
N THR A 360 16.68 16.16 -4.79
CA THR A 360 18.13 16.38 -4.90
C THR A 360 18.56 17.01 -6.22
N ASP A 361 17.67 17.08 -7.21
CA ASP A 361 17.95 17.73 -8.48
C ASP A 361 17.60 19.22 -8.38
N ASN A 362 18.63 20.05 -8.12
CA ASN A 362 18.60 21.50 -8.32
C ASN A 362 17.71 21.85 -9.52
N TYR A 363 16.81 22.81 -9.38
CA TYR A 363 15.82 23.22 -10.39
C TYR A 363 16.43 23.53 -11.79
N GLN A 364 17.73 23.82 -11.89
CA GLN A 364 18.44 23.96 -13.17
C GLN A 364 19.00 22.65 -13.75
N ARG A 365 19.29 21.64 -12.92
CA ARG A 365 19.57 20.25 -13.34
C ARG A 365 18.29 19.46 -13.58
N SER A 366 17.20 19.79 -12.89
CA SER A 366 15.90 19.19 -13.18
C SER A 366 15.46 19.49 -14.60
N LEU A 367 15.77 20.64 -15.21
CA LEU A 367 15.53 20.84 -16.65
C LEU A 367 16.25 19.80 -17.54
N ARG A 368 17.47 19.37 -17.19
CA ARG A 368 18.18 18.28 -17.90
C ARG A 368 17.63 16.90 -17.55
N HIS A 369 17.31 16.62 -16.29
CA HIS A 369 16.68 15.36 -15.87
C HIS A 369 15.21 15.23 -16.33
N TYR A 370 14.52 16.35 -16.55
CA TYR A 370 13.16 16.45 -17.09
C TYR A 370 13.16 16.27 -18.61
N ILE A 371 14.20 16.75 -19.30
CA ILE A 371 14.47 16.35 -20.70
C ILE A 371 14.81 14.85 -20.77
N VAL A 372 15.61 14.32 -19.84
CA VAL A 372 15.94 12.87 -19.77
C VAL A 372 14.73 12.00 -19.41
N SER A 373 13.82 12.46 -18.56
CA SER A 373 12.56 11.77 -18.25
C SER A 373 11.60 11.73 -19.44
N LYS A 374 11.74 12.65 -20.42
CA LYS A 374 10.98 12.59 -21.68
C LYS A 374 11.47 11.48 -22.63
N GLU A 375 12.70 11.01 -22.47
CA GLU A 375 13.27 9.93 -23.30
C GLU A 375 13.05 8.53 -22.71
N ASP A 376 12.71 8.43 -21.42
CA ASP A 376 12.42 7.13 -20.81
C ASP A 376 11.14 6.54 -21.45
N ARG A 377 11.25 5.28 -21.87
CA ARG A 377 10.17 4.49 -22.47
C ARG A 377 9.82 3.32 -21.56
N PHE A 378 8.55 2.95 -21.56
CA PHE A 378 8.02 1.90 -20.68
C PHE A 378 7.33 0.79 -21.46
N THR A 379 7.28 -0.37 -20.83
CA THR A 379 6.54 -1.54 -21.29
C THR A 379 5.57 -1.97 -20.18
N ALA A 380 4.29 -2.02 -20.50
CA ALA A 380 3.25 -2.50 -19.61
C ALA A 380 2.88 -3.94 -19.99
N VAL A 381 2.91 -4.84 -19.00
CA VAL A 381 2.63 -6.27 -19.17
C VAL A 381 1.52 -6.65 -18.20
N MET A 382 0.46 -7.28 -18.71
CA MET A 382 -0.62 -7.84 -17.90
C MET A 382 -0.71 -9.34 -18.14
N PHE A 383 -0.59 -10.14 -17.08
CA PHE A 383 -0.50 -11.59 -17.20
C PHE A 383 -1.06 -12.32 -15.98
N ASP A 384 -1.35 -13.61 -16.14
CA ASP A 384 -1.64 -14.55 -15.06
C ASP A 384 -0.37 -15.35 -14.73
N PRO A 385 0.23 -15.17 -13.54
CA PRO A 385 1.43 -15.92 -13.15
C PRO A 385 1.18 -17.43 -13.02
N LYS A 386 -0.02 -17.83 -12.60
CA LYS A 386 -0.39 -19.23 -12.34
C LYS A 386 -0.71 -19.96 -13.64
N ARG A 387 -1.43 -19.32 -14.56
CA ARG A 387 -1.75 -19.89 -15.89
C ARG A 387 -0.65 -19.65 -16.92
N GLN A 388 0.35 -18.83 -16.60
CA GLN A 388 1.41 -18.41 -17.52
C GLN A 388 0.83 -17.81 -18.81
N TYR A 389 -0.19 -16.96 -18.67
CA TYR A 389 -0.93 -16.41 -19.80
C TYR A 389 -0.79 -14.89 -19.88
N LEU A 390 -0.44 -14.36 -21.07
CA LEU A 390 -0.32 -12.92 -21.33
C LEU A 390 -1.67 -12.34 -21.80
N TYR A 391 -2.28 -11.46 -21.01
CA TYR A 391 -3.54 -10.80 -21.37
C TYR A 391 -3.33 -9.54 -22.20
N TRP A 392 -2.28 -8.78 -21.95
CA TRP A 392 -2.06 -7.49 -22.63
C TRP A 392 -0.58 -7.09 -22.57
N LEU A 393 -0.07 -6.53 -23.67
CA LEU A 393 1.30 -6.05 -23.78
C LEU A 393 1.34 -4.77 -24.61
N VAL A 394 1.86 -3.70 -24.01
CA VAL A 394 2.11 -2.41 -24.68
C VAL A 394 3.55 -2.00 -24.44
N THR A 395 4.26 -1.63 -25.48
CA THR A 395 5.68 -1.22 -25.45
C THR A 395 5.82 0.24 -25.83
N ASP A 396 7.04 0.77 -25.64
CA ASP A 396 7.45 2.09 -26.11
C ASP A 396 6.58 3.24 -25.60
N ILE A 397 5.95 3.05 -24.44
CA ILE A 397 5.06 4.02 -23.79
C ILE A 397 5.94 5.19 -23.30
N PRO A 398 5.76 6.42 -23.81
CA PRO A 398 6.50 7.57 -23.30
C PRO A 398 6.04 7.96 -21.90
N SER A 399 6.95 8.45 -21.06
CA SER A 399 6.65 8.90 -19.69
C SER A 399 5.48 9.88 -19.60
N ALA A 400 5.33 10.78 -20.58
CA ALA A 400 4.25 11.77 -20.60
C ALA A 400 2.87 11.12 -20.79
N ALA A 401 2.78 10.13 -21.68
CA ALA A 401 1.57 9.36 -21.92
C ALA A 401 1.18 8.54 -20.69
N LEU A 402 2.18 7.91 -20.05
CA LEU A 402 1.98 7.18 -18.81
C LEU A 402 1.49 8.08 -17.67
N ALA A 403 1.98 9.33 -17.57
CA ALA A 403 1.49 10.28 -16.57
C ALA A 403 0.07 10.77 -16.86
N ALA A 404 -0.29 10.97 -18.14
CA ALA A 404 -1.63 11.36 -18.57
C ALA A 404 -2.65 10.21 -18.50
N GLY A 405 -2.16 8.96 -18.45
CA GLY A 405 -2.95 7.76 -18.53
C GLY A 405 -3.44 7.42 -19.93
N ASP A 406 -2.72 7.88 -20.95
CA ASP A 406 -3.05 7.68 -22.36
C ASP A 406 -2.04 6.75 -23.07
N ILE A 407 -1.85 5.56 -22.50
CA ILE A 407 -0.80 4.66 -22.95
C ILE A 407 -1.14 3.90 -24.25
N ILE A 408 -2.41 3.91 -24.66
CA ILE A 408 -2.89 3.18 -25.85
C ILE A 408 -2.64 3.99 -27.11
N HIS A 409 -2.81 5.32 -27.06
CA HIS A 409 -2.61 6.19 -28.21
C HIS A 409 -1.13 6.46 -28.50
N ASP A 410 -0.32 6.62 -27.45
CA ASP A 410 1.10 6.98 -27.58
C ASP A 410 2.08 5.79 -27.43
N GLY A 411 1.57 4.61 -27.06
CA GLY A 411 2.35 3.37 -26.96
C GLY A 411 2.05 2.39 -28.09
N LEU A 412 2.92 1.39 -28.28
CA LEU A 412 2.75 0.34 -29.28
C LEU A 412 2.07 -0.89 -28.64
N THR A 413 0.83 -1.19 -29.03
CA THR A 413 0.15 -2.42 -28.57
C THR A 413 0.66 -3.64 -29.33
N VAL A 414 1.44 -4.48 -28.67
CA VAL A 414 2.03 -5.72 -29.23
C VAL A 414 1.05 -6.89 -29.10
N ALA A 415 0.48 -7.07 -27.90
CA ALA A 415 -0.57 -8.05 -27.66
C ALA A 415 -1.85 -7.32 -27.25
N LYS A 416 -2.91 -7.45 -28.05
CA LYS A 416 -4.21 -6.81 -27.79
C LYS A 416 -4.81 -7.33 -26.50
N TYR A 417 -5.48 -6.45 -25.77
CA TYR A 417 -6.16 -6.80 -24.53
C TYR A 417 -7.13 -7.96 -24.72
N MET A 418 -7.01 -8.97 -23.88
CA MET A 418 -7.99 -10.04 -23.72
C MET A 418 -8.64 -9.94 -22.35
N THR A 419 -9.91 -10.29 -22.30
CA THR A 419 -10.65 -10.31 -21.04
C THR A 419 -9.97 -11.26 -20.04
N THR A 420 -9.96 -10.82 -18.78
CA THR A 420 -9.33 -11.55 -17.68
C THR A 420 -10.35 -12.36 -16.88
N ILE A 421 -11.54 -12.58 -17.42
CA ILE A 421 -12.61 -13.29 -16.72
C ILE A 421 -12.33 -14.81 -16.80
N PRO A 422 -12.36 -15.55 -15.68
CA PRO A 422 -12.27 -17.01 -15.71
C PRO A 422 -13.41 -17.63 -16.53
N ASP A 423 -13.16 -18.74 -17.22
CA ASP A 423 -14.18 -19.38 -18.07
C ASP A 423 -15.21 -20.20 -17.27
N LYS A 424 -14.86 -20.63 -16.05
CA LYS A 424 -15.65 -21.57 -15.26
C LYS A 424 -16.25 -20.91 -14.00
N PRO A 425 -17.49 -21.26 -13.64
CA PRO A 425 -18.07 -20.86 -12.37
C PRO A 425 -17.20 -21.29 -11.18
N ASN A 426 -17.17 -20.48 -10.12
CA ASN A 426 -16.36 -20.65 -8.91
C ASN A 426 -14.84 -20.56 -9.11
N GLU A 427 -14.35 -20.23 -10.31
CA GLU A 427 -12.94 -19.89 -10.50
C GLU A 427 -12.70 -18.41 -10.25
N CYS A 428 -11.57 -18.13 -9.59
CA CYS A 428 -11.00 -16.80 -9.45
C CYS A 428 -9.55 -16.85 -9.91
N GLN A 429 -9.06 -15.74 -10.44
CA GLN A 429 -7.66 -15.60 -10.79
C GLN A 429 -7.13 -14.23 -10.38
N PHE A 430 -5.82 -14.21 -10.15
CA PHE A 430 -5.09 -12.98 -9.94
C PHE A 430 -4.41 -12.58 -11.23
N VAL A 431 -4.65 -11.35 -11.64
CA VAL A 431 -4.01 -10.75 -12.79
C VAL A 431 -2.96 -9.79 -12.27
N VAL A 432 -1.73 -9.96 -12.73
CA VAL A 432 -0.61 -9.11 -12.36
C VAL A 432 -0.32 -8.16 -13.51
N LEU A 433 -0.16 -6.90 -13.16
CA LEU A 433 0.31 -5.84 -14.03
C LEU A 433 1.70 -5.40 -13.58
N MET A 434 2.66 -5.46 -14.49
CA MET A 434 4.01 -4.95 -14.28
C MET A 434 4.32 -3.86 -15.30
N LEU A 435 4.91 -2.78 -14.81
CA LEU A 435 5.47 -1.73 -15.63
C LEU A 435 6.99 -1.84 -15.58
N PHE A 436 7.59 -1.92 -16.75
CA PHE A 436 9.03 -1.97 -16.93
C PHE A 436 9.54 -0.71 -17.61
N ARG A 437 10.71 -0.25 -17.18
CA ARG A 437 11.50 0.73 -17.91
C ARG A 437 12.39 0.02 -18.94
N GLN A 438 12.31 0.48 -20.18
CA GLN A 438 13.13 -0.03 -21.28
C GLN A 438 14.57 0.51 -21.19
N PRO A 439 15.56 -0.22 -21.75
CA PRO A 439 16.90 0.31 -21.89
C PRO A 439 16.91 1.55 -22.80
N ARG A 440 17.82 2.49 -22.53
CA ARG A 440 18.00 3.68 -23.38
C ARG A 440 18.61 3.25 -24.71
N SER A 441 17.76 3.09 -25.72
CA SER A 441 18.13 2.82 -27.11
C SER A 441 17.45 3.86 -28.00
N ALA A 442 18.12 4.22 -29.11
CA ALA A 442 17.54 5.09 -30.12
C ALA A 442 16.60 4.35 -31.10
N ALA A 443 16.57 3.01 -31.05
CA ALA A 443 15.71 2.17 -31.88
C ALA A 443 14.44 1.75 -31.14
N GLU A 444 13.36 1.55 -31.91
CA GLU A 444 12.12 0.90 -31.44
C GLU A 444 12.42 -0.47 -30.83
N SER A 445 11.59 -0.90 -29.88
CA SER A 445 11.83 -2.14 -29.16
C SER A 445 11.50 -3.38 -30.02
N ASP A 446 12.47 -4.28 -30.18
CA ASP A 446 12.29 -5.60 -30.82
C ASP A 446 11.32 -6.53 -30.04
N ILE A 447 10.73 -6.07 -28.92
CA ILE A 447 9.70 -6.82 -28.17
C ILE A 447 8.52 -7.19 -29.08
N SER A 448 8.19 -6.34 -30.05
CA SER A 448 7.03 -6.54 -30.94
C SER A 448 7.12 -7.78 -31.83
N GLU A 449 8.33 -8.30 -32.09
CA GLU A 449 8.55 -9.43 -33.01
C GLU A 449 8.13 -10.79 -32.43
N HIS A 450 7.98 -10.91 -31.11
CA HIS A 450 7.86 -12.21 -30.42
C HIS A 450 6.53 -12.46 -29.69
N TYR A 451 5.60 -11.49 -29.65
CA TYR A 451 4.41 -11.56 -28.78
C TYR A 451 3.11 -11.07 -29.45
N ASN A 452 3.00 -11.21 -30.78
CA ASN A 452 1.76 -10.86 -31.49
C ASN A 452 0.56 -11.73 -31.04
N ASN A 453 -0.66 -11.35 -31.44
CA ASN A 453 -1.91 -11.90 -30.87
C ASN A 453 -2.04 -13.43 -30.94
N ASP A 454 -1.49 -14.05 -31.98
CA ASP A 454 -1.57 -15.50 -32.23
C ASP A 454 -0.27 -16.23 -31.84
N HIS A 455 0.66 -15.55 -31.19
CA HIS A 455 1.95 -16.12 -30.87
C HIS A 455 1.85 -17.19 -29.77
N PRO A 456 2.45 -18.38 -29.92
CA PRO A 456 2.43 -19.43 -28.89
C PRO A 456 2.98 -19.01 -27.53
N LEU A 457 3.86 -18.00 -27.48
CA LEU A 457 4.41 -17.49 -26.23
C LEU A 457 3.36 -16.78 -25.35
N ARG A 458 2.18 -16.46 -25.89
CA ARG A 458 1.09 -15.87 -25.12
C ARG A 458 0.54 -16.84 -24.08
N SER A 459 0.51 -18.14 -24.38
CA SER A 459 0.00 -19.20 -23.49
C SER A 459 1.08 -19.88 -22.64
N LEU A 460 2.35 -19.48 -22.80
CA LEU A 460 3.50 -19.95 -22.02
C LEU A 460 4.36 -18.76 -21.56
N PHE A 461 3.69 -17.68 -21.16
CA PHE A 461 4.33 -16.44 -20.80
C PHE A 461 5.03 -16.55 -19.45
N ASN A 462 6.35 -16.39 -19.46
CA ASN A 462 7.18 -16.33 -18.27
C ASN A 462 7.78 -14.93 -18.14
N ILE A 463 7.41 -14.23 -17.06
CA ILE A 463 7.79 -12.85 -16.81
C ILE A 463 9.29 -12.67 -16.56
N GLU A 464 9.95 -13.65 -15.96
CA GLU A 464 11.39 -13.61 -15.65
C GLU A 464 12.22 -13.73 -16.93
N LYS A 465 11.82 -14.66 -17.82
CA LYS A 465 12.41 -14.81 -19.15
C LYS A 465 12.17 -13.55 -20.00
N PHE A 466 10.97 -13.00 -19.95
CA PHE A 466 10.62 -11.76 -20.65
C PHE A 466 11.50 -10.59 -20.20
N LYS A 467 11.58 -10.34 -18.87
CA LYS A 467 12.42 -9.27 -18.31
C LYS A 467 13.88 -9.42 -18.71
N SER A 468 14.44 -10.62 -18.56
CA SER A 468 15.87 -10.87 -18.80
C SER A 468 16.22 -10.79 -20.30
N PHE A 469 15.40 -11.37 -21.17
CA PHE A 469 15.61 -11.35 -22.63
C PHE A 469 15.60 -9.91 -23.18
N HIS A 470 14.67 -9.07 -22.73
CA HIS A 470 14.55 -7.68 -23.19
C HIS A 470 15.31 -6.65 -22.32
N ARG A 471 16.11 -7.13 -21.35
CA ARG A 471 16.94 -6.28 -20.46
C ARG A 471 16.14 -5.17 -19.76
N LEU A 472 14.93 -5.51 -19.33
CA LEU A 472 14.00 -4.58 -18.71
C LEU A 472 14.31 -4.37 -17.23
N SER A 473 14.06 -3.15 -16.73
CA SER A 473 14.12 -2.80 -15.30
C SER A 473 12.69 -2.70 -14.78
N LEU A 474 12.36 -3.40 -13.70
CA LEU A 474 11.05 -3.26 -13.07
C LEU A 474 10.92 -1.84 -12.51
N SER A 475 9.77 -1.19 -12.71
CA SER A 475 9.49 0.14 -12.15
C SER A 475 8.32 0.09 -11.17
N SER A 476 7.24 -0.59 -11.53
CA SER A 476 6.07 -0.75 -10.66
C SER A 476 5.34 -2.07 -10.91
N ILE A 477 4.55 -2.47 -9.92
CA ILE A 477 3.71 -3.66 -9.96
C ILE A 477 2.36 -3.37 -9.28
N SER A 478 1.29 -3.90 -9.84
CA SER A 478 -0.04 -3.92 -9.25
C SER A 478 -0.72 -5.23 -9.61
N TRP A 479 -1.78 -5.60 -8.89
CA TRP A 479 -2.57 -6.78 -9.21
C TRP A 479 -4.00 -6.60 -8.74
N PHE A 480 -4.89 -7.41 -9.29
CA PHE A 480 -6.27 -7.49 -8.87
C PHE A 480 -6.78 -8.93 -8.96
N LYS A 481 -7.84 -9.21 -8.22
CA LYS A 481 -8.56 -10.48 -8.28
C LYS A 481 -9.81 -10.29 -9.12
N VAL A 482 -10.05 -11.21 -10.04
CA VAL A 482 -11.30 -11.30 -10.80
C VAL A 482 -11.82 -12.72 -10.69
N CYS A 483 -13.13 -12.86 -10.47
CA CYS A 483 -13.80 -14.14 -10.39
C CYS A 483 -14.90 -14.22 -11.43
N TYR A 484 -15.28 -15.46 -11.75
CA TYR A 484 -16.54 -15.71 -12.41
C TYR A 484 -17.67 -15.28 -11.48
N ASP A 485 -18.33 -14.16 -11.79
CA ASP A 485 -19.40 -13.59 -10.99
C ASP A 485 -20.77 -13.74 -11.67
N ILE A 486 -21.79 -13.17 -11.03
CA ILE A 486 -23.17 -13.27 -11.51
C ILE A 486 -23.39 -12.57 -12.86
N TYR A 487 -22.61 -11.55 -13.17
CA TYR A 487 -22.70 -10.88 -14.46
C TYR A 487 -22.15 -11.76 -15.59
N GLU A 488 -21.05 -12.47 -15.35
CA GLU A 488 -20.54 -13.40 -16.36
C GLU A 488 -21.48 -14.60 -16.54
N ALA A 489 -22.09 -15.08 -15.46
CA ALA A 489 -23.15 -16.08 -15.57
C ALA A 489 -24.32 -15.62 -16.43
N ALA A 490 -24.77 -14.37 -16.26
CA ALA A 490 -25.82 -13.77 -17.07
C ALA A 490 -25.47 -13.78 -18.56
N GLN A 491 -24.23 -13.41 -18.88
CA GLN A 491 -23.72 -13.40 -20.26
C GLN A 491 -23.64 -14.82 -20.84
N GLN A 492 -23.11 -15.79 -20.08
CA GLN A 492 -23.04 -17.17 -20.55
C GLN A 492 -24.43 -17.79 -20.74
N ILE A 493 -25.38 -17.53 -19.83
CA ILE A 493 -26.77 -17.97 -19.99
C ILE A 493 -27.38 -17.35 -21.24
N THR A 494 -27.21 -16.05 -21.45
CA THR A 494 -27.70 -15.36 -22.66
C THR A 494 -27.08 -15.97 -23.94
N HIS A 495 -25.79 -16.33 -23.91
CA HIS A 495 -25.14 -17.03 -25.02
C HIS A 495 -25.68 -18.44 -25.24
N ILE A 496 -25.94 -19.20 -24.17
CA ILE A 496 -26.57 -20.52 -24.24
C ILE A 496 -27.97 -20.39 -24.85
N GLU A 497 -28.77 -19.43 -24.41
CA GLU A 497 -30.09 -19.14 -24.97
C GLU A 497 -30.00 -18.79 -26.47
N ALA A 498 -29.10 -17.87 -26.83
CA ALA A 498 -28.90 -17.37 -28.19
C ALA A 498 -28.24 -18.38 -29.16
N SER A 499 -27.59 -19.43 -28.67
CA SER A 499 -26.96 -20.45 -29.52
C SER A 499 -28.00 -21.16 -30.40
N ASN A 500 -28.09 -20.75 -31.67
CA ASN A 500 -29.11 -21.23 -32.59
C ASN A 500 -28.81 -22.62 -33.18
N PHE A 501 -29.88 -23.25 -33.66
CA PHE A 501 -30.07 -24.56 -34.29
C PHE A 501 -29.17 -24.94 -35.50
N THR A 502 -28.00 -24.33 -35.69
CA THR A 502 -27.18 -24.54 -36.90
C THR A 502 -26.58 -25.94 -37.07
N LYS A 503 -26.62 -26.80 -36.04
CA LYS A 503 -26.15 -28.19 -36.11
C LYS A 503 -27.19 -29.22 -36.56
N ILE A 504 -28.48 -28.87 -36.64
CA ILE A 504 -29.53 -29.78 -37.13
C ILE A 504 -29.85 -29.39 -38.58
N SER A 505 -28.85 -29.51 -39.45
CA SER A 505 -29.00 -29.45 -40.90
C SER A 505 -28.79 -30.85 -41.47
N GLY A 506 -29.84 -31.67 -41.42
CA GLY A 506 -29.87 -32.99 -42.03
C GLY A 506 -31.28 -33.57 -41.91
N ASP A 507 -32.03 -33.51 -43.01
CA ASP A 507 -33.34 -34.10 -43.23
C ASP A 507 -34.53 -33.57 -42.41
N LYS A 508 -35.18 -32.55 -42.98
CA LYS A 508 -36.59 -32.19 -42.70
C LYS A 508 -37.59 -33.31 -43.09
N GLU A 509 -37.14 -34.44 -43.63
CA GLU A 509 -37.99 -35.53 -44.10
C GLU A 509 -38.53 -36.45 -42.98
N LYS A 510 -38.05 -36.33 -41.73
CA LYS A 510 -38.52 -37.13 -40.58
C LYS A 510 -38.92 -36.26 -39.38
N PRO A 511 -40.15 -35.72 -39.35
CA PRO A 511 -40.61 -34.78 -38.31
C PRO A 511 -40.54 -35.35 -36.88
N HIS A 512 -40.73 -36.67 -36.71
CA HIS A 512 -40.62 -37.31 -35.39
C HIS A 512 -39.18 -37.39 -34.84
N GLN A 513 -38.18 -37.48 -35.71
CA GLN A 513 -36.78 -37.56 -35.32
C GLN A 513 -36.25 -36.15 -34.95
N TYR A 514 -36.61 -35.15 -35.76
CA TYR A 514 -36.34 -33.74 -35.50
C TYR A 514 -36.94 -33.27 -34.16
N ALA A 515 -38.18 -33.66 -33.85
CA ALA A 515 -38.83 -33.30 -32.59
C ALA A 515 -38.09 -33.85 -31.35
N ARG A 516 -37.57 -35.09 -31.42
CA ARG A 516 -36.81 -35.69 -30.32
C ARG A 516 -35.45 -35.02 -30.10
N GLU A 517 -34.76 -34.67 -31.17
CA GLU A 517 -33.47 -33.96 -31.10
C GLU A 517 -33.64 -32.53 -30.57
N LEU A 518 -34.70 -31.84 -30.98
CA LEU A 518 -35.10 -30.53 -30.45
C LEU A 518 -35.40 -30.58 -28.94
N SER A 519 -36.15 -31.59 -28.48
CA SER A 519 -36.43 -31.78 -27.05
C SER A 519 -35.16 -32.06 -26.24
N ARG A 520 -34.27 -32.92 -26.76
CA ARG A 520 -33.00 -33.26 -26.10
C ARG A 520 -32.08 -32.05 -25.99
N PHE A 521 -31.96 -31.26 -27.06
CA PHE A 521 -31.15 -30.05 -27.08
C PHE A 521 -31.67 -28.97 -26.12
N LYS A 522 -33.00 -28.78 -26.05
CA LYS A 522 -33.63 -27.87 -25.06
C LYS A 522 -33.36 -28.32 -23.63
N GLU A 523 -33.42 -29.62 -23.37
CA GLU A 523 -33.14 -30.18 -22.05
C GLU A 523 -31.67 -30.03 -21.67
N GLU A 524 -30.74 -30.27 -22.60
CA GLU A 524 -29.31 -30.03 -22.38
C GLU A 524 -28.99 -28.56 -22.07
N LYS A 525 -29.61 -27.61 -22.78
CA LYS A 525 -29.50 -26.17 -22.45
C LYS A 525 -30.02 -25.86 -21.06
N ARG A 526 -31.20 -26.38 -20.70
CA ARG A 526 -31.81 -26.19 -19.38
C ARG A 526 -30.89 -26.69 -18.27
N ILE A 527 -30.35 -27.90 -18.42
CA ILE A 527 -29.40 -28.49 -17.46
C ILE A 527 -28.14 -27.64 -17.33
N GLN A 528 -27.60 -27.12 -18.44
CA GLN A 528 -26.42 -26.22 -18.40
C GLN A 528 -26.70 -24.93 -17.63
N MET A 529 -27.84 -24.28 -17.89
CA MET A 529 -28.24 -23.07 -17.17
C MET A 529 -28.48 -23.33 -15.67
N GLU A 530 -29.17 -24.43 -15.33
CA GLU A 530 -29.41 -24.84 -13.95
C GLU A 530 -28.09 -25.12 -13.20
N ASN A 531 -27.11 -25.74 -13.87
CA ASN A 531 -25.80 -25.98 -13.29
C ASN A 531 -25.03 -24.68 -13.01
N ILE A 532 -25.07 -23.70 -13.93
CA ILE A 532 -24.45 -22.38 -13.72
C ILE A 532 -25.09 -21.69 -12.50
N CYS A 533 -26.41 -21.65 -12.44
CA CYS A 533 -27.13 -21.05 -11.32
C CYS A 533 -26.88 -21.78 -9.99
N ALA A 534 -26.87 -23.11 -9.98
CA ALA A 534 -26.61 -23.91 -8.78
C ALA A 534 -25.20 -23.70 -8.21
N LEU A 535 -24.21 -23.48 -9.08
CA LEU A 535 -22.84 -23.20 -8.66
C LEU A 535 -22.71 -21.82 -8.00
N LEU A 536 -23.51 -20.83 -8.44
CA LEU A 536 -23.56 -19.51 -7.84
C LEU A 536 -24.35 -19.45 -6.52
N VAL A 537 -25.48 -20.16 -6.42
CA VAL A 537 -26.33 -20.21 -5.22
C VAL A 537 -25.61 -20.82 -4.00
N ARG A 538 -24.60 -21.66 -4.20
CA ARG A 538 -23.75 -22.13 -3.09
C ARG A 538 -22.85 -21.05 -2.49
N GLN A 539 -22.61 -19.94 -3.21
CA GLN A 539 -21.82 -18.79 -2.71
C GLN A 539 -22.70 -17.72 -2.06
N THR A 540 -23.99 -17.68 -2.37
CA THR A 540 -24.97 -16.69 -1.90
C THR A 540 -26.22 -17.44 -1.45
N ASN A 541 -26.47 -17.57 -0.14
CA ASN A 541 -27.67 -18.23 0.44
C ASN A 541 -28.98 -17.78 -0.24
N LEU A 542 -29.41 -18.47 -1.30
CA LEU A 542 -30.58 -18.12 -2.11
C LEU A 542 -31.49 -19.33 -2.27
N ASP A 543 -32.71 -19.24 -1.72
CA ASP A 543 -33.77 -20.22 -1.92
C ASP A 543 -34.43 -20.04 -3.30
N CYS A 544 -33.95 -20.79 -4.29
CA CYS A 544 -34.53 -20.83 -5.64
C CYS A 544 -35.72 -21.81 -5.73
N ALA A 545 -36.80 -21.54 -5.01
CA ALA A 545 -38.04 -22.32 -5.13
C ALA A 545 -38.91 -21.84 -6.32
N LYS A 546 -38.38 -21.79 -7.56
CA LYS A 546 -39.20 -21.49 -8.77
C LYS A 546 -38.54 -21.65 -10.16
N LEU A 547 -37.51 -22.49 -10.33
CA LEU A 547 -36.99 -22.78 -11.68
C LEU A 547 -37.83 -23.79 -12.50
N SER A 548 -38.89 -24.38 -11.92
CA SER A 548 -39.67 -25.44 -12.59
C SER A 548 -40.77 -24.95 -13.55
N ASN A 549 -41.05 -23.64 -13.67
CA ASN A 549 -42.26 -23.17 -14.38
C ASN A 549 -42.02 -22.19 -15.55
N ALA A 550 -40.77 -22.04 -16.02
CA ALA A 550 -40.46 -21.15 -17.16
C ALA A 550 -40.44 -21.87 -18.53
N SER A 551 -41.15 -22.99 -18.69
CA SER A 551 -41.39 -23.62 -20.01
C SER A 551 -42.83 -23.51 -20.50
N THR A 552 -43.65 -22.64 -19.90
CA THR A 552 -45.03 -22.37 -20.33
C THR A 552 -45.29 -20.87 -20.38
N ILE A 553 -44.75 -20.19 -21.40
CA ILE A 553 -45.27 -18.90 -21.84
C ILE A 553 -45.89 -19.06 -23.24
N SER A 554 -47.22 -18.95 -23.20
CA SER A 554 -48.19 -18.53 -24.21
C SER A 554 -48.17 -19.17 -25.60
N PHE A 555 -48.91 -20.27 -25.72
CA PHE A 555 -49.55 -20.75 -26.95
C PHE A 555 -50.84 -19.96 -27.29
N SER A 556 -50.94 -18.68 -26.95
CA SER A 556 -52.19 -17.89 -27.00
C SER A 556 -52.18 -16.72 -28.00
N LEU A 557 -51.36 -16.78 -29.05
CA LEU A 557 -51.42 -15.83 -30.16
C LEU A 557 -51.82 -16.46 -31.52
N PHE A 558 -52.06 -17.78 -31.56
CA PHE A 558 -52.41 -18.48 -32.81
C PHE A 558 -53.92 -18.73 -33.01
N THR A 559 -54.77 -18.45 -32.02
CA THR A 559 -56.23 -18.62 -32.11
C THR A 559 -57.01 -17.35 -32.42
N LEU A 560 -56.36 -16.18 -32.48
CA LEU A 560 -57.03 -14.90 -32.77
C LEU A 560 -56.94 -14.44 -34.25
N ILE A 561 -56.24 -15.20 -35.10
CA ILE A 561 -56.14 -14.90 -36.55
C ILE A 561 -57.09 -15.77 -37.39
N PHE A 562 -57.69 -16.83 -36.83
CA PHE A 562 -58.60 -17.73 -37.57
C PHE A 562 -60.09 -17.32 -37.53
N MET A 563 -60.47 -16.24 -36.85
CA MET A 563 -61.86 -15.72 -36.85
C MET A 563 -62.07 -14.44 -37.67
N TYR A 564 -61.07 -13.96 -38.42
CA TYR A 564 -61.20 -12.80 -39.32
C TYR A 564 -61.20 -13.15 -40.81
N ILE A 565 -61.25 -14.43 -41.15
CA ILE A 565 -61.43 -14.93 -42.53
C ILE A 565 -62.58 -15.94 -42.54
N LEU A 566 -63.80 -15.44 -42.28
CA LEU A 566 -65.10 -16.04 -42.65
C LEU A 566 -66.21 -15.12 -42.13
N SER A 567 -66.36 -13.98 -42.80
CA SER A 567 -67.58 -13.15 -42.87
C SER A 567 -67.49 -12.29 -44.12
#